data_AF-A0ABD3VD87-F1
#
_entry.id   AF-A0ABD3VD87-F1
#
_cell.length_a   1.000
_cell.length_b   1.000
_cell.length_c   1.000
_cell.angle_alpha   90.00
_cell.angle_beta   90.00
_cell.angle_gamma   90.00
#
_symmetry.space_group_name_H-M   'P 1'
#
loop_
_entity.id
_entity.type
_entity.pdbx_description
1 polymer ?
#
loop_
_entity_poly.entity_id
_entity_poly.type
_entity_poly.pdbx_seq_one_letter_code
_entity_poly.pdbx_strand_id
1 'polypeptide(L)'
;MLSLTIGIVFCVYFTQVVPVPVNGFLAGSCHNHSECASDECCYTEALVGGKRFLSMPGTCKKLGTEGSYCLVNTRPSASSGMYYACPCASGFRCQGSGQYDMPLGEIGSCRGSSTKRRQTCRSGSDCAADECCVSDDRPIGRRRRETIGAHCQKMGVDGSSCYVRYGSGKPNGTVYVDCPCTFGLTCVGNEIYDIPLGEMGLCLCTK
;
A
#
# COMPACT_ATOMS: atom_id res chain seq x y z
N MET A 1 -38.17 -12.77 -58.89
CA MET A 1 -36.77 -13.17 -59.18
C MET A 1 -35.99 -13.08 -57.87
N LEU A 2 -35.85 -14.21 -57.16
CA LEU A 2 -35.03 -14.32 -55.96
C LEU A 2 -33.68 -14.94 -56.37
N SER A 3 -32.58 -14.22 -56.18
CA SER A 3 -31.23 -14.77 -56.27
C SER A 3 -30.70 -14.97 -54.85
N LEU A 4 -30.63 -16.24 -54.45
CA LEU A 4 -30.05 -16.70 -53.20
C LEU A 4 -28.56 -17.02 -53.45
N THR A 5 -27.65 -16.13 -53.06
CA THR A 5 -26.20 -16.39 -53.12
C THR A 5 -25.73 -16.98 -51.79
N ILE A 6 -25.44 -18.28 -51.81
CA ILE A 6 -24.80 -19.02 -50.71
C ILE A 6 -23.30 -18.71 -50.74
N GLY A 7 -22.85 -17.86 -49.83
CA GLY A 7 -21.43 -17.59 -49.61
C GLY A 7 -20.82 -18.65 -48.70
N ILE A 8 -19.98 -19.52 -49.25
CA ILE A 8 -19.19 -20.50 -48.50
C ILE A 8 -18.02 -19.75 -47.87
N VAL A 9 -18.11 -19.50 -46.56
CA VAL A 9 -17.00 -18.92 -45.76
C VAL A 9 -16.00 -20.04 -45.48
N PHE A 10 -14.89 -20.06 -46.23
CA PHE A 10 -13.72 -20.87 -45.91
C PHE A 10 -13.04 -20.29 -44.67
N CYS A 11 -13.35 -20.84 -43.49
CA CYS A 11 -12.53 -20.65 -42.29
C CYS A 11 -11.18 -21.34 -42.48
N VAL A 12 -10.21 -20.61 -43.01
CA VAL A 12 -8.80 -21.02 -43.00
C VAL A 12 -8.30 -20.94 -41.56
N TYR A 13 -8.31 -22.07 -40.86
CA TYR A 13 -7.62 -22.22 -39.58
C TYR A 13 -6.11 -22.09 -39.81
N PHE A 14 -5.59 -20.87 -39.66
CA PHE A 14 -4.16 -20.66 -39.49
C PHE A 14 -3.77 -21.25 -38.14
N THR A 15 -3.25 -22.47 -38.13
CA THR A 15 -2.53 -23.03 -36.98
C THR A 15 -1.25 -22.23 -36.82
N GLN A 16 -1.31 -21.15 -36.05
CA GLN A 16 -0.12 -20.43 -35.63
C GLN A 16 0.68 -21.38 -34.75
N VAL A 17 1.84 -21.80 -35.26
CA VAL A 17 2.87 -22.48 -34.49
C VAL A 17 3.36 -21.47 -33.46
N VAL A 18 2.75 -21.48 -32.27
CA VAL A 18 3.24 -20.68 -31.14
C VAL A 18 4.56 -21.32 -30.74
N PRO A 19 5.70 -20.61 -30.83
CA PRO A 19 6.96 -21.13 -30.32
C PRO A 19 6.78 -21.34 -28.82
N VAL A 20 6.72 -22.61 -28.40
CA VAL A 20 6.75 -22.96 -26.98
C VAL A 20 8.15 -22.58 -26.49
N PRO A 21 8.30 -21.59 -25.60
CA PRO A 21 9.61 -21.28 -25.07
C PRO A 21 10.08 -22.47 -24.25
N VAL A 22 11.00 -23.25 -24.81
CA VAL A 22 11.80 -24.26 -24.10
C VAL A 22 12.84 -23.56 -23.23
N ASN A 23 12.41 -22.68 -22.35
CA ASN A 23 13.21 -22.34 -21.18
C ASN A 23 12.85 -23.35 -20.10
N GLY A 24 13.33 -24.59 -20.31
CA GLY A 24 13.55 -25.56 -19.26
C GLY A 24 14.67 -25.08 -18.34
N PHE A 25 14.44 -23.97 -17.64
CA PHE A 25 15.16 -23.69 -16.41
C PHE A 25 14.56 -24.62 -15.36
N LEU A 26 15.32 -25.66 -15.02
CA LEU A 26 15.23 -26.36 -13.75
C LEU A 26 14.76 -25.35 -12.70
N ALA A 27 13.60 -25.61 -12.07
CA ALA A 27 13.11 -24.79 -10.97
C ALA A 27 14.28 -24.50 -10.04
N GLY A 28 14.79 -23.27 -10.10
CA GLY A 28 16.14 -22.95 -9.64
C GLY A 28 16.22 -23.24 -8.16
N SER A 29 16.98 -24.28 -7.81
CA SER A 29 17.31 -24.54 -6.43
C SER A 29 18.11 -23.33 -5.93
N CYS A 30 17.69 -22.75 -4.82
CA CYS A 30 18.35 -21.59 -4.25
C CYS A 30 18.79 -21.86 -2.81
N HIS A 31 19.94 -21.33 -2.45
CA HIS A 31 20.40 -21.28 -1.07
C HIS A 31 20.19 -19.90 -0.45
N ASN A 32 20.10 -18.85 -1.27
CA ASN A 32 19.90 -17.48 -0.83
C ASN A 32 19.03 -16.71 -1.84
N HIS A 33 18.37 -15.65 -1.37
CA HIS A 33 17.52 -14.79 -2.22
C HIS A 33 18.29 -14.13 -3.38
N SER A 34 19.60 -13.93 -3.25
CA SER A 34 20.45 -13.36 -4.30
C SER A 34 20.64 -14.26 -5.52
N GLU A 35 20.31 -15.55 -5.41
CA GLU A 35 20.39 -16.51 -6.51
C GLU A 35 19.13 -16.49 -7.39
N CYS A 36 18.06 -15.85 -6.91
CA CYS A 36 16.81 -15.70 -7.64
C CYS A 36 16.75 -14.35 -8.38
N ALA A 37 15.82 -14.23 -9.33
CA ALA A 37 15.56 -12.97 -10.00
C ALA A 37 15.06 -11.89 -9.02
N SER A 38 15.12 -10.61 -9.42
CA SER A 38 14.69 -9.48 -8.58
C SER A 38 13.19 -9.49 -8.23
N ASP A 39 12.37 -10.19 -9.02
CA ASP A 39 10.93 -10.40 -8.82
C ASP A 39 10.61 -11.77 -8.18
N GLU A 40 11.63 -12.44 -7.63
CA GLU A 40 11.53 -13.75 -7.01
C GLU A 40 12.13 -13.75 -5.59
N CYS A 41 11.75 -14.76 -4.82
CA CYS A 41 12.27 -15.01 -3.48
C CYS A 41 12.69 -16.48 -3.37
N CYS A 42 13.68 -16.75 -2.53
CA CYS A 42 14.08 -18.12 -2.23
C CYS A 42 13.14 -18.72 -1.16
N TYR A 43 12.26 -19.61 -1.58
CA TYR A 43 11.19 -20.22 -0.78
C TYR A 43 11.56 -21.62 -0.31
N THR A 44 11.18 -21.99 0.92
CA THR A 44 11.36 -23.36 1.44
C THR A 44 10.05 -23.90 2.04
N GLU A 45 9.66 -25.11 1.62
CA GLU A 45 8.54 -25.86 2.19
C GLU A 45 8.92 -26.64 3.45
N ALA A 46 10.19 -26.63 3.84
CA ALA A 46 10.68 -27.36 4.99
C ALA A 46 10.10 -26.78 6.28
N LEU A 47 8.95 -27.31 6.70
CA LEU A 47 8.35 -27.05 7.99
C LEU A 47 9.37 -27.38 9.08
N VAL A 48 9.44 -26.52 10.11
CA VAL A 48 10.29 -26.67 11.30
C VAL A 48 9.79 -27.85 12.14
N GLY A 49 9.97 -29.08 11.63
CA GLY A 49 9.43 -30.31 12.19
C GLY A 49 10.51 -31.36 12.40
N GLY A 50 11.30 -31.22 13.48
CA GLY A 50 12.12 -32.30 14.02
C GLY A 50 13.64 -32.08 14.01
N LYS A 51 14.34 -32.68 14.99
CA LYS A 51 15.76 -32.52 15.33
C LYS A 51 16.78 -32.96 14.26
N ARG A 52 16.36 -33.32 13.04
CA ARG A 52 17.24 -33.70 11.93
C ARG A 52 16.91 -32.88 10.71
N PHE A 53 17.26 -31.59 10.77
CA PHE A 53 17.08 -30.66 9.65
C PHE A 53 18.15 -30.96 8.60
N LEU A 54 17.84 -31.83 7.64
CA LEU A 54 18.61 -31.91 6.40
C LEU A 54 18.35 -30.58 5.66
N SER A 55 19.42 -29.82 5.42
CA SER A 55 19.37 -28.55 4.70
C SER A 55 18.91 -28.80 3.27
N MET A 56 17.59 -28.77 3.03
CA MET A 56 17.05 -28.86 1.69
C MET A 56 17.22 -27.51 0.99
N PRO A 57 17.68 -27.50 -0.28
CA PRO A 57 17.71 -26.27 -1.07
C PRO A 57 16.28 -25.72 -1.22
N GLY A 58 16.16 -24.40 -1.19
CA GLY A 58 14.91 -23.72 -1.51
C GLY A 58 14.63 -23.74 -3.00
N THR A 59 13.49 -23.19 -3.41
CA THR A 59 13.13 -22.95 -4.81
C THR A 59 12.84 -21.46 -5.02
N CYS A 60 13.32 -20.91 -6.12
CA CYS A 60 12.95 -19.54 -6.49
C CYS A 60 11.46 -19.48 -6.87
N LYS A 61 10.71 -18.63 -6.17
CA LYS A 61 9.27 -18.42 -6.37
C LYS A 61 8.99 -16.93 -6.56
N LYS A 62 8.08 -16.59 -7.46
CA LYS A 62 7.68 -15.20 -7.71
C LYS A 62 7.13 -14.51 -6.45
N LEU A 63 7.40 -13.22 -6.34
CA LEU A 63 6.84 -12.36 -5.30
C LEU A 63 5.31 -12.32 -5.34
N GLY A 64 4.70 -12.06 -4.19
CA GLY A 64 3.24 -12.08 -4.03
C GLY A 64 2.54 -10.90 -4.72
N THR A 65 1.55 -11.17 -5.56
CA THR A 65 0.68 -10.16 -6.18
C THR A 65 -0.56 -9.87 -5.35
N GLU A 66 -1.45 -8.98 -5.80
CA GLU A 66 -2.70 -8.71 -5.10
C GLU A 66 -3.49 -9.99 -4.76
N GLY A 67 -3.92 -10.11 -3.50
CA GLY A 67 -4.63 -11.26 -2.97
C GLY A 67 -3.75 -12.45 -2.58
N SER A 68 -2.45 -12.45 -2.93
CA SER A 68 -1.58 -13.57 -2.57
C SER A 68 -1.30 -13.62 -1.07
N TYR A 69 -1.13 -14.83 -0.55
CA TYR A 69 -0.74 -15.10 0.84
C TYR A 69 0.64 -14.51 1.17
N CYS A 70 0.77 -13.88 2.34
CA CYS A 70 2.01 -13.31 2.85
C CYS A 70 2.11 -13.41 4.38
N LEU A 71 3.33 -13.29 4.92
CA LEU A 71 3.57 -13.17 6.36
C LEU A 71 3.88 -11.70 6.73
N VAL A 72 3.25 -11.18 7.79
CA VAL A 72 3.36 -9.76 8.17
C VAL A 72 4.79 -9.39 8.60
N ASN A 73 5.49 -10.32 9.23
CA ASN A 73 6.89 -10.19 9.63
C ASN A 73 7.79 -11.14 8.81
N THR A 74 7.90 -10.87 7.50
CA THR A 74 8.83 -11.57 6.61
C THR A 74 10.27 -11.07 6.82
N ARG A 75 10.88 -11.39 7.96
CA ARG A 75 12.34 -11.34 8.05
C ARG A 75 12.90 -12.64 7.49
N PRO A 76 13.87 -12.60 6.57
CA PRO A 76 14.54 -13.83 6.15
C PRO A 76 15.11 -14.51 7.39
N SER A 77 15.02 -15.84 7.44
CA SER A 77 15.60 -16.59 8.55
C SER A 77 17.07 -16.22 8.68
N ALA A 78 17.49 -15.76 9.86
CA ALA A 78 18.83 -15.21 10.09
C ALA A 78 19.95 -16.20 9.72
N SER A 79 19.66 -17.51 9.75
CA SER A 79 20.61 -18.57 9.44
C SER A 79 20.70 -18.94 7.96
N SER A 80 19.65 -18.71 7.16
CA SER A 80 19.58 -19.26 5.79
C SER A 80 19.20 -18.25 4.71
N GLY A 81 18.73 -17.06 5.05
CA GLY A 81 18.28 -16.11 4.02
C GLY A 81 17.02 -16.57 3.24
N MET A 82 16.40 -17.68 3.67
CA MET A 82 15.21 -18.26 3.03
C MET A 82 13.92 -17.71 3.64
N TYR A 83 12.86 -17.72 2.84
CA TYR A 83 11.53 -17.28 3.22
C TYR A 83 10.56 -18.46 3.32
N TYR A 84 9.74 -18.48 4.37
CA TYR A 84 8.59 -19.40 4.48
C TYR A 84 7.34 -18.91 3.74
N ALA A 85 7.33 -17.64 3.34
CA ALA A 85 6.37 -17.07 2.41
C ALA A 85 7.04 -15.92 1.69
N CYS A 86 6.96 -15.87 0.36
CA CYS A 86 7.55 -14.77 -0.38
C CYS A 86 6.90 -13.43 0.01
N PRO A 87 7.69 -12.35 0.11
CA PRO A 87 7.13 -11.03 0.32
C PRO A 87 6.29 -10.59 -0.90
N CYS A 88 5.45 -9.58 -0.68
CA CYS A 88 4.67 -9.00 -1.76
C CYS A 88 5.58 -8.27 -2.75
N ALA A 89 5.19 -8.24 -4.02
CA ALA A 89 5.87 -7.49 -5.07
C ALA A 89 5.89 -5.98 -4.77
N SER A 90 6.77 -5.25 -5.44
CA SER A 90 6.87 -3.79 -5.31
C SER A 90 5.51 -3.12 -5.56
N GLY A 91 5.09 -2.24 -4.65
CA GLY A 91 3.79 -1.57 -4.72
C GLY A 91 2.67 -2.33 -4.01
N PHE A 92 2.94 -3.48 -3.38
CA PHE A 92 2.01 -4.20 -2.52
C PHE A 92 2.52 -4.22 -1.08
N ARG A 93 1.60 -4.24 -0.11
CA ARG A 93 1.91 -4.38 1.32
C ARG A 93 1.15 -5.58 1.87
N CYS A 94 1.82 -6.36 2.70
CA CYS A 94 1.16 -7.45 3.41
C CYS A 94 0.21 -6.87 4.47
N GLN A 95 -1.09 -7.08 4.30
CA GLN A 95 -2.10 -6.70 5.28
C GLN A 95 -2.42 -7.92 6.14
N GLY A 96 -2.12 -7.84 7.43
CA GLY A 96 -2.42 -8.90 8.40
C GLY A 96 -3.91 -9.18 8.49
N SER A 97 -4.28 -10.45 8.59
CA SER A 97 -5.66 -10.90 8.77
C SER A 97 -6.02 -11.10 10.25
N GLY A 98 -5.06 -10.95 11.17
CA GLY A 98 -5.21 -11.30 12.57
C GLY A 98 -5.17 -12.81 12.86
N GLN A 99 -4.97 -13.65 11.82
CA GLN A 99 -4.75 -15.09 11.99
C GLN A 99 -3.26 -15.37 12.17
N TYR A 100 -2.93 -16.36 13.00
CA TYR A 100 -1.56 -16.74 13.32
C TYR A 100 -1.31 -18.19 12.93
N ASP A 101 -0.24 -18.41 12.17
CA ASP A 101 0.28 -19.74 11.87
C ASP A 101 1.52 -19.98 12.73
N MET A 102 1.44 -20.90 13.69
CA MET A 102 2.54 -21.15 14.63
C MET A 102 3.48 -22.22 14.05
N PRO A 103 4.80 -21.95 13.91
CA PRO A 103 5.60 -20.87 14.51
C PRO A 103 5.90 -19.67 13.59
N LEU A 104 5.26 -19.60 12.42
CA LEU A 104 5.59 -18.65 11.34
C LEU A 104 5.14 -17.20 11.61
N GLY A 105 4.13 -16.99 12.46
CA GLY A 105 3.63 -15.68 12.87
C GLY A 105 2.29 -15.30 12.23
N GLU A 106 2.00 -14.00 12.21
CA GLU A 106 0.75 -13.47 11.63
C GLU A 106 0.74 -13.60 10.11
N ILE A 107 -0.35 -14.19 9.60
CA ILE A 107 -0.60 -14.35 8.17
C ILE A 107 -1.44 -13.20 7.62
N GLY A 108 -1.34 -12.97 6.32
CA GLY A 108 -2.04 -11.88 5.66
C GLY A 108 -2.18 -12.08 4.16
N SER A 109 -2.71 -11.05 3.51
CA SER A 109 -2.80 -11.00 2.06
C SER A 109 -2.15 -9.74 1.53
N CYS A 110 -1.44 -9.86 0.41
CA CYS A 110 -0.88 -8.73 -0.30
C CYS A 110 -2.01 -7.87 -0.84
N ARG A 111 -2.09 -6.63 -0.39
CA ARG A 111 -2.98 -5.62 -0.97
C ARG A 111 -2.17 -4.55 -1.64
N GLY A 112 -2.74 -3.93 -2.68
CA GLY A 112 -2.13 -2.77 -3.32
C GLY A 112 -1.73 -1.77 -2.24
N SER A 113 -0.44 -1.54 -2.11
CA SER A 113 0.06 -0.43 -1.31
C SER A 113 -0.24 0.80 -2.14
N SER A 114 -1.46 1.30 -2.01
CA SER A 114 -1.71 2.71 -2.17
C SER A 114 -1.04 3.47 -1.02
N THR A 115 0.25 3.19 -0.76
CA THR A 115 1.18 4.24 -0.39
C THR A 115 1.23 5.18 -1.58
N LYS A 116 0.16 5.97 -1.72
CA LYS A 116 0.23 7.30 -2.26
C LYS A 116 1.40 7.90 -1.51
N ARG A 117 2.58 7.96 -2.14
CA ARG A 117 3.78 8.55 -1.54
C ARG A 117 3.27 9.85 -0.96
N ARG A 118 3.33 9.97 0.37
CA ARG A 118 2.96 11.19 1.06
C ARG A 118 3.79 12.27 0.42
N GLN A 119 3.16 13.02 -0.49
CA GLN A 119 3.87 14.01 -1.28
C GLN A 119 4.33 15.04 -0.28
N THR A 120 5.65 15.20 -0.18
CA THR A 120 6.19 16.22 0.71
C THR A 120 5.75 17.57 0.17
N CYS A 121 5.27 18.42 1.07
CA CYS A 121 4.76 19.73 0.74
C CYS A 121 5.42 20.76 1.64
N ARG A 122 5.62 21.97 1.13
CA ARG A 122 6.03 23.14 1.91
C ARG A 122 4.86 24.09 2.13
N SER A 123 3.87 24.03 1.25
CA SER A 123 2.72 24.90 1.22
C SER A 123 1.49 24.14 0.72
N GLY A 124 0.29 24.67 1.02
CA GLY A 124 -0.97 24.09 0.53
C GLY A 124 -1.14 24.11 -1.00
N SER A 125 -0.31 24.88 -1.73
CA SER A 125 -0.29 24.87 -3.21
C SER A 125 0.48 23.70 -3.80
N ASP A 126 1.32 23.01 -3.01
CA ASP A 126 2.05 21.83 -3.49
C ASP A 126 1.15 20.58 -3.54
N CYS A 127 -0.02 20.65 -2.91
CA CYS A 127 -1.00 19.57 -2.82
C CYS A 127 -2.16 19.77 -3.81
N ALA A 128 -2.88 18.68 -4.09
CA ALA A 128 -4.06 18.71 -4.96
C ALA A 128 -5.17 19.64 -4.42
N ALA A 129 -6.19 19.89 -5.25
CA ALA A 129 -7.31 20.77 -4.87
C ALA A 129 -8.09 20.24 -3.65
N ASP A 130 -8.18 18.92 -3.50
CA ASP A 130 -8.84 18.17 -2.43
C ASP A 130 -7.90 17.79 -1.28
N GLU A 131 -6.69 18.36 -1.25
CA GLU A 131 -5.67 18.07 -0.25
C GLU A 131 -5.13 19.33 0.41
N CYS A 132 -4.65 19.17 1.64
CA CYS A 132 -3.97 20.20 2.40
C CYS A 132 -2.59 19.72 2.85
N CYS A 133 -1.68 20.65 3.10
CA CYS A 133 -0.34 20.35 3.57
C CYS A 133 -0.32 20.28 5.10
N VAL A 134 -0.06 19.09 5.66
CA VAL A 134 -0.10 18.82 7.11
C VAL A 134 1.29 18.53 7.65
N SER A 135 1.64 19.19 8.75
CA SER A 135 2.85 18.96 9.54
C SER A 135 2.70 17.72 10.42
N ASP A 136 3.67 16.82 10.40
CA ASP A 136 3.75 15.73 11.37
C ASP A 136 4.17 16.24 12.78
N ASP A 137 4.81 17.40 12.84
CA ASP A 137 5.23 18.03 14.09
C ASP A 137 4.09 18.85 14.70
N ARG A 138 3.57 18.40 15.86
CA ARG A 138 2.66 19.20 16.68
C ARG A 138 3.46 20.29 17.42
N PRO A 139 2.99 21.55 17.46
CA PRO A 139 3.70 22.61 18.16
C PRO A 139 3.73 22.33 19.66
N ILE A 140 4.93 22.07 20.20
CA ILE A 140 5.13 21.90 21.65
C ILE A 140 5.35 23.28 22.28
N GLY A 141 4.32 23.79 22.96
CA GLY A 141 4.36 25.08 23.67
C GLY A 141 4.27 26.31 22.75
N ARG A 142 4.83 27.46 23.20
CA ARG A 142 4.74 28.74 22.47
C ARG A 142 5.75 28.92 21.33
N ARG A 143 6.76 28.06 21.21
CA ARG A 143 7.83 28.20 20.20
C ARG A 143 7.45 27.41 18.95
N ARG A 144 7.22 28.12 17.83
CA ARG A 144 7.15 27.49 16.50
C ARG A 144 8.54 27.01 16.14
N ARG A 145 8.74 25.70 16.04
CA ARG A 145 9.90 25.12 15.36
C ARG A 145 9.65 25.23 13.86
N GLU A 146 10.71 25.40 13.09
CA GLU A 146 10.63 25.18 11.64
C GLU A 146 10.11 23.76 11.41
N THR A 147 9.14 23.65 10.51
CA THR A 147 8.40 22.42 10.26
C THR A 147 9.27 21.46 9.46
N ILE A 148 9.79 20.40 10.10
CA ILE A 148 10.71 19.45 9.45
C ILE A 148 9.89 18.24 9.00
N GLY A 149 9.06 18.44 7.98
CA GLY A 149 8.25 17.36 7.40
C GLY A 149 6.78 17.72 7.39
N ALA A 150 6.29 18.08 6.21
CA ALA A 150 4.87 18.17 5.95
C ALA A 150 4.52 17.32 4.73
N HIS A 151 3.31 16.78 4.74
CA HIS A 151 2.81 15.92 3.69
C HIS A 151 1.39 16.31 3.27
N CYS A 152 1.04 16.03 2.02
CA CYS A 152 -0.32 16.23 1.54
C CYS A 152 -1.26 15.18 2.13
N GLN A 153 -2.34 15.64 2.77
CA GLN A 153 -3.42 14.85 3.32
C GLN A 153 -4.75 15.30 2.72
N LYS A 154 -5.69 14.38 2.53
CA LYS A 154 -7.04 14.72 2.04
C LYS A 154 -7.77 15.64 3.02
N MET A 155 -8.57 16.55 2.48
CA MET A 155 -9.45 17.41 3.27
C MET A 155 -10.46 16.60 4.09
N GLY A 156 -10.94 17.19 5.18
CA GLY A 156 -11.92 16.59 6.08
C GLY A 156 -13.25 16.33 5.38
N VAL A 157 -13.80 15.13 5.54
CA VAL A 157 -15.13 14.73 5.06
C VAL A 157 -16.16 14.87 6.18
N ASP A 158 -17.44 14.66 5.89
CA ASP A 158 -18.49 14.70 6.91
C ASP A 158 -18.16 13.75 8.08
N GLY A 159 -18.18 14.28 9.30
CA GLY A 159 -17.79 13.58 10.53
C GLY A 159 -16.29 13.55 10.83
N SER A 160 -15.41 14.10 9.99
CA SER A 160 -13.97 14.18 10.32
C SER A 160 -13.68 15.29 11.33
N SER A 161 -12.62 15.13 12.13
CA SER A 161 -12.16 16.15 13.07
C SER A 161 -11.57 17.37 12.37
N CYS A 162 -11.85 18.55 12.91
CA CYS A 162 -11.33 19.83 12.42
C CYS A 162 -11.04 20.76 13.61
N TYR A 163 -10.30 21.86 13.40
CA TYR A 163 -10.22 22.94 14.38
C TYR A 163 -11.03 24.14 13.92
N VAL A 164 -11.88 24.65 14.82
CA VAL A 164 -12.83 25.74 14.55
C VAL A 164 -12.09 27.01 14.07
N ARG A 165 -10.87 27.22 14.57
CA ARG A 165 -10.06 28.41 14.28
C ARG A 165 -9.61 28.52 12.82
N TYR A 166 -9.50 27.41 12.09
CA TYR A 166 -9.01 27.43 10.71
C TYR A 166 -10.10 27.75 9.68
N GLY A 167 -11.37 27.84 10.10
CA GLY A 167 -12.49 28.23 9.26
C GLY A 167 -12.73 27.29 8.07
N SER A 168 -13.78 27.60 7.28
CA SER A 168 -14.10 26.89 6.05
C SER A 168 -13.35 27.56 4.89
N GLY A 169 -12.33 26.92 4.34
CA GLY A 169 -11.63 27.43 3.15
C GLY A 169 -10.20 26.92 3.03
N LYS A 170 -9.58 27.18 1.87
CA LYS A 170 -8.16 26.94 1.62
C LYS A 170 -7.40 28.24 1.91
N PRO A 171 -6.71 28.40 3.05
CA PRO A 171 -5.80 29.50 3.29
C PRO A 171 -4.64 29.30 2.33
N ASN A 172 -4.38 30.37 1.59
CA ASN A 172 -3.24 30.42 0.70
C ASN A 172 -1.96 30.40 1.54
N GLY A 173 -1.30 29.23 1.59
CA GLY A 173 0.11 29.14 1.96
C GLY A 173 0.46 28.68 3.38
N THR A 174 -0.48 28.28 4.24
CA THR A 174 -0.14 27.78 5.58
C THR A 174 -0.07 26.26 5.64
N VAL A 175 0.96 25.73 6.29
CA VAL A 175 1.00 24.33 6.74
C VAL A 175 0.08 24.18 7.95
N TYR A 176 -0.70 23.11 7.96
CA TYR A 176 -1.68 22.81 8.98
C TYR A 176 -1.23 21.73 9.95
N VAL A 177 -1.88 21.66 11.10
CA VAL A 177 -1.77 20.50 11.99
C VAL A 177 -2.83 19.45 11.65
N ASP A 178 -4.02 19.86 11.23
CA ASP A 178 -5.04 18.99 10.65
C ASP A 178 -5.73 19.71 9.48
N CYS A 179 -6.15 18.95 8.46
CA CYS A 179 -6.81 19.53 7.30
C CYS A 179 -8.19 20.14 7.64
N PRO A 180 -8.54 21.28 7.02
CA PRO A 180 -9.88 21.82 7.13
C PRO A 180 -10.91 20.91 6.43
N CYS A 181 -12.18 21.17 6.71
CA CYS A 181 -13.30 20.50 6.06
C CYS A 181 -13.33 20.81 4.55
N THR A 182 -13.79 19.85 3.76
CA THR A 182 -14.02 20.03 2.32
C THR A 182 -15.10 21.09 2.05
N PHE A 183 -15.16 21.57 0.80
CA PHE A 183 -16.13 22.58 0.38
C PHE A 183 -17.57 22.16 0.70
N GLY A 184 -18.33 23.08 1.31
CA GLY A 184 -19.73 22.85 1.70
C GLY A 184 -19.92 22.25 3.10
N LEU A 185 -18.83 21.93 3.81
CA LEU A 185 -18.88 21.55 5.22
C LEU A 185 -18.39 22.70 6.10
N THR A 186 -18.96 22.79 7.29
CA THR A 186 -18.56 23.74 8.33
C THR A 186 -18.01 22.98 9.52
N CYS A 187 -16.91 23.46 10.09
CA CYS A 187 -16.36 22.89 11.31
C CYS A 187 -17.20 23.34 12.52
N VAL A 188 -17.97 22.42 13.10
CA VAL A 188 -18.81 22.69 14.28
C VAL A 188 -18.05 22.26 15.52
N GLY A 189 -17.81 23.22 16.42
CA GLY A 189 -17.10 23.00 17.68
C GLY A 189 -17.80 21.97 18.57
N ASN A 190 -17.01 21.15 19.25
CA ASN A 190 -17.51 20.15 20.21
C ASN A 190 -17.11 20.46 21.66
N GLU A 191 -16.73 21.71 21.95
CA GLU A 191 -16.28 22.20 23.27
C GLU A 191 -15.00 21.50 23.80
N ILE A 192 -14.31 20.70 22.96
CA ILE A 192 -13.03 20.10 23.32
C ILE A 192 -11.91 21.02 22.86
N TYR A 193 -11.00 21.37 23.77
CA TYR A 193 -9.89 22.25 23.48
C TYR A 193 -8.58 21.49 23.44
N ASP A 194 -7.83 21.64 22.35
CA ASP A 194 -6.46 21.19 22.24
C ASP A 194 -5.52 22.39 22.42
N ILE A 195 -4.71 22.39 23.48
CA ILE A 195 -3.81 23.50 23.78
C ILE A 195 -2.47 23.21 23.10
N PRO A 196 -1.97 24.05 22.17
CA PRO A 196 -2.32 25.46 21.94
C PRO A 196 -3.18 25.75 20.68
N LEU A 197 -3.73 24.72 20.05
CA LEU A 197 -4.37 24.80 18.73
C LEU A 197 -5.77 25.42 18.75
N GLY A 198 -6.50 25.28 19.86
CA GLY A 198 -7.84 25.85 20.07
C GLY A 198 -8.92 24.78 20.14
N GLU A 199 -10.16 25.20 19.92
CA GLU A 199 -11.32 24.31 19.94
C GLU A 199 -11.32 23.35 18.73
N MET A 200 -11.54 22.08 19.02
CA MET A 200 -11.77 21.02 18.05
C MET A 200 -13.26 20.96 17.68
N GLY A 201 -13.54 20.32 16.56
CA GLY A 201 -14.89 20.15 16.07
C GLY A 201 -15.00 19.00 15.08
N LEU A 202 -16.19 18.85 14.52
CA LEU A 202 -16.48 17.91 13.45
C LEU A 202 -16.95 18.68 12.22
N CYS A 203 -16.51 18.21 11.05
CA CYS A 203 -17.01 18.71 9.78
C CYS A 203 -18.46 18.24 9.59
N LEU A 204 -19.41 19.16 9.55
CA LEU A 204 -20.82 18.87 9.34
C LEU A 204 -21.37 19.68 8.17
N CYS A 205 -22.31 19.09 7.45
CA CYS A 205 -23.05 19.78 6.40
C CYS A 205 -24.03 20.78 7.03
N THR A 206 -23.76 22.07 6.90
CA THR A 206 -24.71 23.13 7.26
C THR A 206 -25.74 23.25 6.16
N LYS A 207 -26.96 22.78 6.42
CA LYS A 207 -28.13 22.94 5.55
C LYS A 207 -28.58 24.39 5.45
#